data_AF-A0A7U4E932-F1
#
_entry.id   AF-A0A7U4E932-F1
#
_cell.length_a   1.000
_cell.length_b   1.000
_cell.length_c   1.000
_cell.angle_alpha   90.00
_cell.angle_beta   90.00
_cell.angle_gamma   90.00
#
_symmetry.space_group_name_H-M   'P 1'
#
loop_
_entity.id
_entity.type
_entity.pdbx_description
1 polymer ?
#
loop_
_entity_poly.entity_id
_entity_poly.type
_entity_poly.pdbx_seq_one_letter_code
_entity_poly.pdbx_strand_id
1 'polypeptide(L)'
;MLIDLGDESNHYMLMANYYEHTSTEKANKRWYLANIYIHKVVNLFFDAGSINLGVRLNPDNHHQIEEIKIPFGQIYQIRKNKIGGIFDDEDNIYVELSKFNLPTFN
;
A
#
# COMPACT_ATOMS: atom_id res chain seq x y z
N MET A 1 -12.78 -2.59 -10.40
CA MET A 1 -13.11 -3.67 -9.45
C MET A 1 -11.98 -3.69 -8.43
N LEU A 2 -12.20 -3.09 -7.26
CA LEU A 2 -11.17 -3.05 -6.20
C LEU A 2 -11.10 -4.43 -5.59
N ILE A 3 -9.91 -5.03 -5.71
CA ILE A 3 -9.57 -6.37 -5.25
C ILE A 3 -9.79 -6.44 -3.74
N ASP A 4 -10.40 -7.52 -3.28
CA ASP A 4 -10.43 -7.86 -1.86
C ASP A 4 -9.01 -8.18 -1.37
N LEU A 5 -8.29 -7.13 -0.98
CA LEU A 5 -6.95 -7.24 -0.38
C LEU A 5 -6.99 -7.85 1.03
N GLY A 6 -8.17 -8.17 1.56
CA GLY A 6 -8.37 -8.78 2.87
C GLY A 6 -8.27 -10.30 2.87
N ASP A 7 -8.23 -10.96 1.71
CA ASP A 7 -8.09 -12.42 1.64
C ASP A 7 -6.71 -12.87 2.16
N GLU A 8 -6.68 -13.35 3.40
CA GLU A 8 -5.49 -13.84 4.11
C GLU A 8 -4.82 -15.05 3.45
N SER A 9 -5.49 -15.72 2.52
CA SER A 9 -4.89 -16.81 1.74
C SER A 9 -3.96 -16.31 0.64
N ASN A 10 -3.81 -14.99 0.46
CA ASN A 10 -2.89 -14.40 -0.49
C ASN A 10 -2.00 -13.35 0.16
N HIS A 11 -0.96 -13.03 -0.59
CA HIS A 11 -0.04 -11.96 -0.33
C HIS A 11 -0.23 -10.92 -1.42
N TYR A 12 -0.16 -9.65 -1.05
CA TYR A 12 -0.29 -8.55 -2.01
C TYR A 12 0.91 -7.63 -1.93
N MET A 13 1.32 -7.10 -3.08
CA MET A 13 2.25 -6.00 -3.19
C MET A 13 1.53 -4.84 -3.86
N LEU A 14 1.32 -3.77 -3.12
CA LEU A 14 0.65 -2.57 -3.59
C LEU A 14 1.70 -1.49 -3.84
N MET A 15 1.68 -0.95 -5.05
CA MET A 15 2.64 0.05 -5.50
C MET A 15 1.90 1.34 -5.81
N ALA A 16 2.30 2.40 -5.11
CA ALA A 16 1.66 3.71 -5.16
C ALA A 16 2.68 4.85 -5.20
N ASN A 17 2.29 5.98 -5.77
CA ASN A 17 3.17 7.16 -5.81
C ASN A 17 3.46 7.69 -4.40
N TYR A 18 2.48 7.62 -3.50
CA TYR A 18 2.67 7.96 -2.09
C TYR A 18 1.60 7.32 -1.18
N TYR A 19 1.87 7.34 0.12
CA TYR A 19 0.87 7.22 1.18
C TYR A 19 0.93 8.40 2.15
N GLU A 20 -0.16 8.60 2.89
CA GLU A 20 -0.32 9.63 3.91
C GLU A 20 -0.38 8.97 5.30
N HIS A 21 0.34 9.51 6.28
CA HIS A 21 0.15 9.09 7.67
C HIS A 21 -1.14 9.70 8.24
N THR A 22 -1.92 8.91 8.98
CA THR A 22 -3.18 9.36 9.57
C THR A 22 -3.06 9.75 11.05
N SER A 23 -1.93 9.42 11.70
CA SER A 23 -1.67 9.83 13.09
C SER A 23 -1.51 11.34 13.23
N THR A 24 -1.98 11.91 14.34
CA THR A 24 -1.91 13.35 14.61
C THR A 24 -0.48 13.88 14.61
N GLU A 25 0.49 13.11 15.12
CA GLU A 25 1.91 13.49 15.18
C GLU A 25 2.60 13.57 13.80
N LYS A 26 2.08 12.80 12.83
CA LYS A 26 2.59 12.75 11.46
C LYS A 26 1.58 13.25 10.43
N ALA A 27 0.54 13.96 10.89
CA ALA A 27 -0.50 14.48 10.03
C ALA A 27 0.11 15.30 8.88
N ASN A 28 -0.40 15.08 7.66
CA ASN A 28 0.04 15.70 6.41
C ASN A 28 1.43 15.28 5.90
N LYS A 29 2.11 14.30 6.52
CA LYS A 29 3.33 13.73 5.95
C LYS A 29 2.98 12.73 4.85
N ARG A 30 3.58 12.94 3.67
CA ARG A 30 3.55 12.01 2.53
C ARG A 30 4.89 11.35 2.36
N TRP A 31 4.87 10.04 2.17
CA TRP A 31 6.05 9.25 1.83
C TRP A 31 5.85 8.71 0.43
N TYR A 32 6.81 8.96 -0.45
CA TYR A 32 6.70 8.72 -1.88
C TYR A 32 7.36 7.41 -2.30
N LEU A 33 7.00 6.92 -3.50
CA LEU A 33 7.47 5.65 -4.09
C LEU A 33 7.19 4.46 -3.15
N ALA A 34 5.93 4.36 -2.76
CA ALA A 34 5.46 3.42 -1.77
C ALA A 34 5.24 2.04 -2.36
N ASN A 35 6.05 1.08 -1.92
CA ASN A 35 5.84 -0.34 -2.16
C ASN A 35 5.42 -0.99 -0.84
N ILE A 36 4.14 -1.30 -0.71
CA ILE A 36 3.54 -1.81 0.52
C ILE A 36 3.24 -3.29 0.35
N TYR A 37 3.95 -4.10 1.10
CA TYR A 37 3.69 -5.53 1.22
C TYR A 37 2.57 -5.77 2.25
N ILE A 38 1.55 -6.48 1.82
CA ILE A 38 0.35 -6.76 2.61
C ILE A 38 0.27 -8.27 2.81
N HIS A 39 0.49 -8.71 4.06
CA HIS A 39 0.31 -10.08 4.51
C HIS A 39 -0.37 -10.07 5.87
N LYS A 40 -1.52 -10.77 6.00
CA LYS A 40 -2.37 -10.79 7.20
C LYS A 40 -2.69 -9.38 7.68
N VAL A 41 -3.68 -8.77 7.03
CA VAL A 41 -3.90 -7.34 7.16
C VAL A 41 -4.54 -7.00 8.50
N VAL A 42 -3.97 -6.02 9.18
CA VAL A 42 -4.55 -5.42 10.38
C VAL A 42 -5.13 -4.08 9.97
N ASN A 43 -6.37 -3.81 10.40
CA ASN A 43 -7.07 -2.54 10.16
C ASN A 43 -7.21 -2.16 8.68
N LEU A 44 -7.43 -3.14 7.78
CA LEU A 44 -7.73 -2.84 6.38
C LEU A 44 -9.16 -2.32 6.24
N PHE A 45 -9.31 -1.09 5.75
CA PHE A 45 -10.62 -0.56 5.37
C PHE A 45 -10.57 0.25 4.09
N PHE A 46 -11.64 0.15 3.31
CA PHE A 46 -11.82 0.86 2.06
C PHE A 46 -12.78 2.03 2.29
N ASP A 47 -12.29 3.25 2.03
CA ASP A 47 -13.11 4.45 2.00
C ASP A 47 -13.48 4.82 0.56
N ALA A 48 -14.32 5.82 0.37
CA ALA A 48 -14.81 6.26 -0.95
C ALA A 48 -13.70 6.63 -1.97
N GLY A 49 -12.46 6.88 -1.51
CA GLY A 49 -11.35 7.28 -2.38
C GLY A 49 -9.98 6.72 -1.98
N SER A 50 -9.91 5.82 -1.00
CA SER A 50 -8.63 5.34 -0.46
C SER A 50 -8.72 3.97 0.18
N ILE A 51 -7.55 3.35 0.32
CA ILE A 51 -7.32 2.21 1.21
C ILE A 51 -6.65 2.76 2.46
N ASN A 52 -7.11 2.32 3.61
CA ASN A 52 -6.45 2.58 4.87
C ASN A 52 -6.04 1.25 5.48
N LEU A 53 -4.85 1.23 6.09
CA LEU A 53 -4.25 0.02 6.61
C LEU A 53 -3.19 0.33 7.66
N GLY A 54 -3.06 -0.58 8.63
CA GLY A 54 -1.96 -0.59 9.57
C GLY A 54 -0.71 -1.20 8.93
N VAL A 55 0.41 -0.48 9.00
CA VAL A 55 1.71 -0.91 8.46
C VAL A 55 2.80 -0.83 9.54
N ARG A 56 3.78 -1.72 9.42
CA ARG A 56 5.00 -1.68 10.24
C ARG A 56 6.11 -1.02 9.44
N LEU A 57 6.35 0.26 9.71
CA LEU A 57 7.36 1.06 9.01
C LEU A 57 8.69 1.13 9.77
N ASN A 58 8.67 0.85 11.08
CA ASN A 58 9.86 0.91 11.91
C ASN A 58 10.53 -0.48 12.01
N PRO A 59 11.72 -0.68 11.44
CA PRO A 59 12.42 -1.96 11.55
C PRO A 59 12.91 -2.24 12.98
N ASP A 60 13.15 -1.20 13.79
CA ASP A 60 13.65 -1.34 15.16
C ASP A 60 12.52 -1.67 16.16
N ASN A 61 11.26 -1.50 15.75
CA ASN A 61 10.10 -1.79 16.58
C ASN A 61 8.96 -2.42 15.77
N HIS A 62 8.99 -3.74 15.65
CA HIS A 62 7.95 -4.51 14.95
C HIS A 62 6.55 -4.47 15.60
N HIS A 63 6.42 -3.98 16.84
CA HIS A 63 5.13 -3.79 17.49
C HIS A 63 4.50 -2.44 17.16
N GLN A 64 5.28 -1.50 16.61
CA GLN A 64 4.77 -0.21 16.17
C GLN A 64 3.99 -0.38 14.86
N ILE A 65 2.67 -0.27 14.95
CA ILE A 65 1.78 -0.19 13.79
C ILE A 65 1.47 1.28 13.56
N GLU A 66 1.75 1.75 12.35
CA GLU A 66 1.35 3.07 11.88
C GLU A 66 0.14 2.93 10.96
N GLU A 67 -0.87 3.76 11.18
CA GLU A 67 -2.02 3.83 10.29
C GLU A 67 -1.69 4.76 9.12
N ILE A 68 -1.85 4.23 7.90
CA ILE A 68 -1.63 4.98 6.67
C ILE A 68 -2.87 4.94 5.78
N LYS A 69 -2.94 5.94 4.90
CA LYS A 69 -3.95 6.08 3.86
C LYS A 69 -3.28 6.15 2.50
N ILE A 70 -3.80 5.37 1.55
CA ILE A 70 -3.35 5.35 0.15
C ILE A 70 -4.52 5.73 -0.74
N PRO A 71 -4.52 6.92 -1.38
CA PRO A 71 -5.56 7.29 -2.31
C PRO A 71 -5.55 6.37 -3.55
N PHE A 72 -6.71 5.91 -4.02
CA PHE A 72 -6.80 5.01 -5.17
C PHE A 72 -6.18 5.58 -6.44
N GLY A 73 -6.27 6.90 -6.63
CA GLY A 73 -5.67 7.58 -7.78
C GLY A 73 -4.14 7.52 -7.80
N GLN A 74 -3.49 7.16 -6.69
CA GLN A 74 -2.04 7.04 -6.58
C GLN A 74 -1.53 5.62 -6.74
N ILE A 75 -2.42 4.61 -6.71
CA ILE A 75 -2.06 3.22 -6.91
C ILE A 75 -1.92 2.98 -8.40
N TYR A 76 -0.71 2.61 -8.82
CA TYR A 76 -0.40 2.33 -10.21
C TYR A 76 -0.19 0.83 -10.48
N GLN A 77 -0.02 0.01 -9.45
CA GLN A 77 0.12 -1.43 -9.62
C GLN A 77 -0.24 -2.21 -8.34
N ILE A 78 -0.88 -3.37 -8.52
CA ILE A 78 -1.13 -4.34 -7.45
C ILE A 78 -0.76 -5.73 -7.98
N ARG A 79 0.07 -6.45 -7.22
CA ARG A 79 0.39 -7.85 -7.44
C ARG A 79 -0.20 -8.74 -6.37
N LYS A 80 -0.52 -9.98 -6.71
CA LYS A 80 -1.11 -10.99 -5.82
C LYS A 80 -0.53 -12.37 -6.10
N ASN A 81 -0.07 -13.04 -5.05
CA ASN A 81 0.28 -14.46 -5.16
C ASN A 81 0.05 -15.22 -3.83
N LYS A 82 0.26 -16.53 -3.87
CA LYS A 82 0.08 -17.43 -2.71
C LYS A 82 1.33 -17.61 -1.85
N ILE A 83 2.50 -17.26 -2.38
CA ILE A 83 3.80 -17.59 -1.76
C ILE A 83 4.31 -16.42 -0.90
N GLY A 84 4.03 -15.19 -1.32
CA GLY A 84 4.60 -13.98 -0.73
C GLY A 84 6.08 -13.79 -1.04
N GLY A 85 6.64 -12.68 -0.54
CA GLY A 85 8.05 -12.34 -0.69
C GLY A 85 8.44 -11.88 -2.10
N ILE A 86 8.49 -12.79 -3.06
CA ILE A 86 8.83 -12.51 -4.45
C ILE A 86 7.53 -12.35 -5.24
N PHE A 87 7.48 -11.32 -6.10
CA PHE A 87 6.36 -11.08 -6.99
C PHE A 87 6.86 -10.84 -8.40
N ASP A 88 6.29 -11.53 -9.37
CA ASP A 88 6.64 -11.43 -10.78
C ASP A 88 5.56 -10.72 -11.59
N ASP A 89 5.81 -10.49 -12.88
CA ASP A 89 4.84 -9.81 -13.74
C ASP A 89 3.55 -10.63 -13.97
N GLU A 90 3.62 -11.95 -13.81
CA GLU A 90 2.45 -12.83 -13.86
C GLU A 90 1.51 -12.63 -12.66
N ASP A 91 2.02 -12.07 -11.54
CA ASP A 91 1.24 -11.80 -10.34
C ASP A 91 0.42 -10.51 -10.45
N ASN A 92 0.54 -9.76 -11.54
CA ASN A 92 -0.16 -8.50 -11.76
C ASN A 92 -1.68 -8.71 -11.85
N ILE A 93 -2.42 -8.09 -10.93
CA ILE A 93 -3.90 -8.07 -10.93
C ILE A 93 -4.48 -6.70 -11.20
N TYR A 94 -3.65 -5.65 -11.13
CA TYR A 94 -3.97 -4.31 -11.57
C TYR A 94 -2.68 -3.60 -11.98
N VAL A 95 -2.71 -2.93 -13.14
CA VAL A 95 -1.58 -2.16 -13.67
C VAL A 95 -2.14 -0.93 -14.41
N GLU A 96 -1.72 0.26 -14.02
CA GLU A 96 -2.03 1.52 -14.68
C GLU A 96 -0.80 2.45 -14.60
N LEU A 97 0.27 2.06 -15.31
CA LEU A 97 1.56 2.76 -15.26
C LEU A 97 1.50 4.23 -15.70
N SER A 98 0.45 4.65 -16.42
CA SER A 98 0.21 6.06 -16.73
C SER A 98 -0.03 6.93 -15.49
N LYS A 99 -0.39 6.33 -14.34
CA LYS A 99 -0.50 7.02 -13.05
C LYS A 99 0.84 7.19 -12.34
N PHE A 100 1.87 6.43 -12.73
CA PHE A 100 3.17 6.51 -12.10
C PHE A 100 3.76 7.91 -12.30
N ASN A 101 4.02 8.59 -11.20
CA ASN A 101 4.69 9.87 -11.20
C ASN A 101 5.83 9.85 -10.18
N LEU A 102 6.97 10.40 -10.59
CA LEU A 102 8.07 10.65 -9.68
C LEU A 102 7.81 11.99 -8.99
N PRO A 103 7.98 12.11 -7.67
CA PRO A 103 7.90 13.41 -7.00
C PRO A 103 8.94 14.36 -7.63
N THR A 104 8.49 15.56 -7.99
CA THR A 104 9.38 16.64 -8.43
C THR A 104 9.95 17.32 -7.19
N PHE A 105 11.25 17.19 -6.96
CA PHE A 105 11.95 17.93 -5.92
C PHE A 105 12.36 19.29 -6.51
N ASN A 106 11.71 20.36 -6.04
CA ASN A 106 12.12 21.74 -6.30
C ASN A 106 13.05 22.23 -5.19
#